data_AF-A0A6V7JAC2-F1
#
_entry.id   AF-A0A6V7JAC2-F1
#
_cell.length_a   1.000
_cell.length_b   1.000
_cell.length_c   1.000
_cell.angle_alpha   90.00
_cell.angle_beta   90.00
_cell.angle_gamma   90.00
#
_symmetry.space_group_name_H-M   'P 1'
#
loop_
_entity.id
_entity.type
_entity.pdbx_description
1 polymer ?
#
loop_
_entity_poly.entity_id
_entity_poly.type
_entity_poly.pdbx_seq_one_letter_code
_entity_poly.pdbx_strand_id
1 'polypeptide(L)'
;SCPEITDLALKDLSDGCPMLTHINLSWCELLTDNGVEALARGCPELRSFLSKGCRQLTDRGIKCLARYCPKLEAINLHECR
;
A
#
# COMPACT_ATOMS: atom_id res chain seq x y z
N SER A 1 6.20 6.94 -11.74
CA SER A 1 6.40 5.49 -11.93
C SER A 1 7.80 5.17 -11.47
N CYS A 2 7.94 4.25 -10.51
CA CYS A 2 9.22 3.79 -9.98
C CYS A 2 9.28 2.28 -10.21
N PRO A 3 9.84 1.80 -11.33
CA PRO A 3 9.72 0.39 -11.74
C PRO A 3 10.43 -0.58 -10.80
N GLU A 4 11.32 -0.09 -9.94
CA GLU A 4 12.12 -0.91 -9.02
C GLU A 4 11.56 -0.94 -7.58
N ILE A 5 10.42 -0.29 -7.31
CA ILE A 5 9.80 -0.38 -5.98
C ILE A 5 9.19 -1.78 -5.80
N THR A 6 9.66 -2.47 -4.76
CA THR A 6 9.24 -3.82 -4.37
C THR A 6 8.66 -3.82 -2.96
N ASP A 7 8.16 -4.98 -2.51
CA ASP A 7 7.66 -5.18 -1.15
C ASP A 7 8.70 -4.82 -0.07
N LEU A 8 10.00 -4.89 -0.37
CA LEU A 8 11.06 -4.47 0.55
C LEU A 8 10.99 -2.98 0.85
N ALA A 9 10.73 -2.14 -0.15
CA ALA A 9 10.58 -0.70 0.08
C ALA A 9 9.36 -0.38 0.96
N LEU A 10 8.27 -1.15 0.82
CA LEU A 10 7.12 -1.04 1.71
C LEU A 10 7.44 -1.49 3.14
N LYS A 11 8.31 -2.50 3.30
CA LYS A 11 8.80 -2.91 4.60
C LYS A 11 9.63 -1.81 5.26
N ASP A 12 10.56 -1.20 4.53
CA ASP A 12 11.38 -0.10 5.04
C ASP A 12 10.53 1.09 5.48
N LEU A 13 9.50 1.45 4.70
CA LEU A 13 8.53 2.47 5.08
C LEU A 13 7.72 2.07 6.32
N SER A 14 7.30 0.81 6.40
CA SER A 14 6.55 0.30 7.57
C SER A 14 7.36 0.41 8.87
N ASP A 15 8.68 0.24 8.79
CA ASP A 15 9.57 0.29 9.96
C ASP A 15 10.00 1.72 10.32
N GLY A 16 10.16 2.58 9.32
CA GLY A 16 10.69 3.94 9.50
C GLY A 16 9.64 5.04 9.60
N CYS A 17 8.40 4.81 9.15
CA CYS A 17 7.39 5.85 8.97
C CYS A 17 6.03 5.51 9.60
N PRO A 18 5.94 5.35 10.94
CA PRO A 18 4.69 4.97 11.60
C PRO A 18 3.56 6.01 11.47
N MET A 19 3.92 7.28 11.23
CA MET A 19 2.99 8.40 11.05
C MET A 19 2.65 8.68 9.58
N LEU A 20 2.97 7.76 8.67
CA LEU A 20 2.66 7.92 7.25
C LEU A 20 1.14 7.98 7.05
N THR A 21 0.66 9.07 6.45
CA THR A 21 -0.78 9.29 6.21
C THR A 21 -1.19 9.13 4.75
N HIS A 22 -0.28 9.39 3.81
CA HIS A 22 -0.57 9.37 2.39
C HIS A 22 0.55 8.66 1.65
N ILE A 23 0.18 7.74 0.76
CA ILE A 23 1.14 7.07 -0.12
C ILE A 23 0.56 6.89 -1.51
N ASN A 24 1.40 7.09 -2.52
CA ASN A 24 1.07 6.81 -3.91
C ASN A 24 2.08 5.80 -4.48
N LEU A 25 1.57 4.62 -4.78
CA LEU A 25 2.29 3.48 -5.32
C LEU A 25 1.85 3.17 -6.76
N SER A 26 1.13 4.09 -7.41
CA SER A 26 0.61 3.86 -8.75
C SER A 26 1.71 3.48 -9.74
N TRP A 27 1.42 2.49 -10.58
CA TRP A 27 2.31 1.90 -11.58
C TRP A 27 3.55 1.20 -11.02
N CYS A 28 3.53 0.81 -9.74
CA CYS A 28 4.55 -0.06 -9.17
C CYS A 28 4.12 -1.53 -9.36
N GLU A 29 4.52 -2.12 -10.49
CA GLU A 29 4.04 -3.44 -10.93
C GLU A 29 4.60 -4.61 -10.11
N LEU A 30 5.73 -4.41 -9.41
CA LEU A 30 6.39 -5.43 -8.59
C LEU A 30 5.83 -5.54 -7.17
N LEU A 31 4.88 -4.69 -6.79
CA LEU A 31 4.25 -4.71 -5.47
C LEU A 31 3.18 -5.78 -5.38
N THR A 32 3.19 -6.52 -4.27
CA THR A 32 2.20 -7.57 -3.98
C THR A 32 1.42 -7.26 -2.71
N ASP A 33 0.39 -8.08 -2.45
CA ASP A 33 -0.38 -8.01 -1.21
C ASP A 33 0.49 -8.14 0.05
N ASN A 34 1.65 -8.80 -0.03
CA ASN A 34 2.56 -8.96 1.10
C ASN A 34 3.19 -7.62 1.51
N GLY A 35 3.65 -6.84 0.53
CA GLY A 35 4.20 -5.50 0.78
C GLY A 35 3.13 -4.56 1.33
N VAL A 36 1.92 -4.61 0.79
CA VAL A 36 0.78 -3.81 1.29
C VAL A 36 0.41 -4.20 2.71
N GLU A 37 0.42 -5.49 3.04
CA GLU A 37 0.19 -5.97 4.41
C GLU A 37 1.26 -5.47 5.38
N ALA A 38 2.54 -5.51 4.98
CA ALA A 38 3.63 -4.98 5.79
C ALA A 38 3.45 -3.48 6.06
N LEU A 39 3.18 -2.69 5.01
CA LEU A 39 2.88 -1.27 5.12
C LEU A 39 1.70 -1.01 6.07
N ALA A 40 0.58 -1.72 5.89
CA ALA A 40 -0.63 -1.52 6.69
C ALA A 40 -0.38 -1.77 8.19
N ARG A 41 0.45 -2.76 8.53
CA ARG A 41 0.80 -3.08 9.91
C ARG A 41 1.73 -2.05 10.56
N GLY A 42 2.63 -1.44 9.79
CA GLY A 42 3.57 -0.43 10.29
C GLY A 42 3.02 0.99 10.27
N CYS A 43 2.05 1.30 9.41
CA CYS A 43 1.50 2.63 9.20
C CYS A 43 -0.01 2.69 9.55
N PRO A 44 -0.40 2.62 10.84
CA PRO A 44 -1.80 2.64 11.26
C PRO A 44 -2.50 4.00 11.02
N GLU A 45 -1.71 5.07 10.82
CA GLU A 45 -2.19 6.43 10.55
C GLU A 45 -2.54 6.68 9.08
N LEU A 46 -2.45 5.65 8.23
CA LEU A 46 -2.69 5.79 6.79
C LEU A 46 -4.14 6.21 6.51
N ARG A 47 -4.29 7.28 5.72
CA ARG A 47 -5.57 7.89 5.30
C ARG A 47 -5.80 7.75 3.80
N SER A 48 -4.73 7.78 3.00
CA SER A 48 -4.82 7.71 1.54
C SER A 48 -3.82 6.71 0.97
N PHE A 49 -4.35 5.75 0.21
CA PHE A 49 -3.58 4.72 -0.49
C PHE A 49 -3.95 4.71 -1.98
N LEU A 50 -3.02 5.11 -2.84
CA LEU A 50 -3.21 5.10 -4.29
C LEU A 50 -2.36 4.00 -4.91
N SER A 51 -2.98 3.07 -5.64
CA SER A 51 -2.27 1.94 -6.25
C SER A 51 -2.66 1.72 -7.71
N LYS A 52 -3.02 2.78 -8.43
CA LYS A 52 -3.46 2.69 -9.83
C LYS A 52 -2.48 1.87 -10.66
N GLY A 53 -2.94 0.88 -11.42
CA GLY A 53 -2.09 0.09 -12.32
C GLY A 53 -1.16 -0.92 -11.63
N CYS A 54 -1.28 -1.13 -10.31
CA CYS A 54 -0.58 -2.21 -9.61
C CYS A 54 -1.32 -3.54 -9.83
N ARG A 55 -0.94 -4.28 -10.88
CA ARG A 55 -1.65 -5.49 -11.35
C ARG A 55 -1.50 -6.73 -10.47
N GLN A 56 -0.55 -6.72 -9.54
CA GLN A 56 -0.30 -7.83 -8.60
C GLN A 56 -1.00 -7.64 -7.25
N LEU A 57 -1.68 -6.52 -7.04
CA LEU A 57 -2.51 -6.29 -5.86
C LEU A 57 -3.90 -6.88 -6.08
N THR A 58 -4.45 -7.47 -5.03
CA THR A 58 -5.79 -8.06 -5.02
C THR A 58 -6.61 -7.53 -3.84
N ASP A 59 -7.88 -7.96 -3.75
CA ASP A 59 -8.74 -7.71 -2.58
C ASP A 59 -8.09 -8.10 -1.24
N ARG A 60 -7.13 -9.03 -1.23
CA ARG A 60 -6.41 -9.40 -0.01
C ARG A 60 -5.62 -8.23 0.56
N GLY A 61 -4.85 -7.50 -0.27
CA GLY A 61 -4.12 -6.31 0.15
C GLY A 61 -5.06 -5.24 0.70
N ILE A 62 -6.22 -5.06 0.06
CA ILE A 62 -7.24 -4.08 0.48
C ILE A 62 -7.88 -4.47 1.82
N LYS A 63 -8.17 -5.76 2.03
CA LYS A 63 -8.64 -6.27 3.32
C LYS A 63 -7.63 -6.05 4.44
N CYS A 64 -6.33 -6.17 4.16
CA CYS A 64 -5.29 -5.84 5.13
C CYS A 64 -5.29 -4.34 5.48
N LEU A 65 -5.39 -3.45 4.48
CA LEU A 65 -5.51 -2.01 4.71
C LEU A 65 -6.74 -1.68 5.58
N ALA A 66 -7.90 -2.22 5.24
CA ALA A 66 -9.13 -2.02 6.01
C ALA A 66 -9.03 -2.55 7.45
N ARG A 67 -8.23 -3.59 7.68
CA ARG A 67 -8.04 -4.18 9.01
C ARG A 67 -7.08 -3.39 9.89
N TYR A 68 -5.98 -2.88 9.32
CA TYR A 68 -4.88 -2.31 10.10
C TYR A 68 -4.81 -0.78 10.05
N CYS A 69 -5.48 -0.13 9.09
CA CYS A 69 -5.52 1.32 8.93
C CYS A 69 -6.94 1.85 9.22
N PRO A 70 -7.35 2.03 10.49
CA PRO A 70 -8.71 2.45 10.85
C PRO A 70 -9.06 3.89 10.42
N LYS A 71 -8.06 4.67 10.00
CA LYS A 71 -8.19 6.07 9.54
C LYS A 71 -8.25 6.20 8.02
N LEU A 72 -8.33 5.08 7.30
CA LEU A 72 -8.33 5.07 5.85
C LEU A 72 -9.59 5.72 5.29
N GLU A 73 -9.41 6.78 4.52
CA GLU A 73 -10.49 7.62 3.96
C GLU A 73 -10.57 7.48 2.43
N ALA A 74 -9.44 7.24 1.76
CA ALA A 74 -9.36 7.20 0.31
C ALA A 74 -8.51 6.01 -0.19
N ILE A 75 -9.08 5.26 -1.13
CA ILE A 75 -8.38 4.20 -1.86
C ILE A 75 -8.64 4.39 -3.36
N ASN A 76 -7.59 4.36 -4.17
CA ASN A 76 -7.73 4.34 -5.64
C ASN A 76 -7.20 3.03 -6.22
N LEU A 77 -8.13 2.25 -6.77
CA LEU A 77 -7.90 0.91 -7.36
C LEU A 77 -8.11 0.88 -8.88
N HIS A 78 -8.08 2.03 -9.57
CA HIS A 78 -8.25 2.04 -11.01
C HIS A 78 -7.16 1.18 -11.69
N GLU A 79 -7.57 0.34 -12.65
CA GLU A 79 -6.64 -0.53 -13.39
C GLU A 79 -5.84 -1.51 -12.49
N CYS A 80 -6.34 -1.79 -11.28
CA CYS A 80 -5.93 -2.95 -10.46
C CYS A 80 -6.74 -4.19 -10.85
N ARG A 81 -6.27 -5.38 -10.44
CA ARG A 81 -6.86 -6.67 -10.80
C ARG A 81 -7.89 -7.16 -9.79
#